data_AF-A0A967L8P0-F1
#
_entry.id   AF-A0A967L8P0-F1
#
_cell.length_a   1.000
_cell.length_b   1.000
_cell.length_c   1.000
_cell.angle_alpha   90.00
_cell.angle_beta   90.00
_cell.angle_gamma   90.00
#
_symmetry.space_group_name_H-M   'P 1'
#
loop_
_entity.id
_entity.type
_entity.pdbx_description
1 polymer ?
#
loop_
_entity_poly.entity_id
_entity_poly.type
_entity_poly.pdbx_seq_one_letter_code
_entity_poly.pdbx_strand_id
1 'polypeptide(L)'
;MFVTLLYAVLDPDTGTCTSTNAGHHPALCVRRQGSLEFAQPTGPPIGVLPDATWEESELRLEPGDTIFIYTDGIVEARGAETQHERESGV
;
A
#
# COMPACT_ATOMS: atom_id res chain seq x y z
N MET A 1 -12.89 -15.42 -9.90
CA MET A 1 -12.63 -13.97 -9.97
C MET A 1 -11.90 -13.59 -8.70
N PHE A 2 -10.91 -12.71 -8.77
CA PHE A 2 -10.16 -12.24 -7.61
C PHE A 2 -10.07 -10.71 -7.61
N VAL A 3 -9.69 -10.13 -6.47
CA VAL A 3 -9.51 -8.67 -6.31
C VAL A 3 -8.42 -8.36 -5.29
N THR A 4 -7.64 -7.30 -5.51
CA THR A 4 -6.69 -6.78 -4.52
C THR A 4 -7.39 -5.75 -3.63
N LEU A 5 -7.01 -5.70 -2.35
CA LEU A 5 -7.65 -4.79 -1.40
C LEU A 5 -6.68 -4.36 -0.30
N LEU A 6 -6.72 -3.08 0.05
CA LEU A 6 -6.16 -2.57 1.30
C LEU A 6 -7.30 -1.93 2.08
N TYR A 7 -7.53 -2.42 3.29
CA TYR A 7 -8.51 -1.87 4.22
C TYR A 7 -7.76 -1.30 5.42
N ALA A 8 -8.10 -0.08 5.83
CA ALA A 8 -7.45 0.62 6.93
C ALA A 8 -8.48 1.40 7.74
N VAL A 9 -8.35 1.32 9.06
CA VAL A 9 -9.15 2.08 10.03
C VAL A 9 -8.20 2.90 10.87
N LEU A 10 -8.37 4.22 10.84
CA LEU A 10 -7.59 5.15 11.65
C LEU A 10 -8.43 5.64 12.83
N ASP A 11 -7.93 5.44 14.04
CA ASP A 11 -8.38 6.14 15.23
C ASP A 11 -7.66 7.50 15.33
N PRO A 12 -8.37 8.63 15.15
CA PRO A 12 -7.75 9.96 15.18
C PRO A 12 -7.35 10.41 16.59
N ASP A 13 -7.92 9.83 17.65
CA ASP A 13 -7.63 10.23 19.02
C ASP A 13 -6.30 9.63 19.49
N THR A 14 -6.00 8.40 19.09
CA THR A 14 -4.78 7.68 19.47
C THR A 14 -3.68 7.71 18.40
N GLY A 15 -4.06 7.97 17.14
CA GLY A 15 -3.20 7.86 15.97
C GLY A 15 -2.98 6.41 15.52
N THR A 16 -3.66 5.43 16.12
CA THR A 16 -3.54 4.02 15.75
C THR A 16 -4.27 3.76 14.44
N CYS A 17 -3.54 3.26 13.44
CA CYS A 17 -4.09 2.77 12.19
C CYS A 17 -3.93 1.25 12.11
N THR A 18 -5.05 0.56 12.06
CA THR A 18 -5.11 -0.89 11.87
C THR A 18 -5.46 -1.18 10.43
N SER A 19 -4.73 -2.08 9.78
CA SER A 19 -4.88 -2.34 8.35
C SER A 19 -4.71 -3.80 7.98
N THR A 20 -5.31 -4.17 6.86
CA THR A 20 -5.22 -5.49 6.25
C THR A 20 -4.97 -5.31 4.75
N ASN A 21 -3.93 -5.95 4.23
CA ASN A 21 -3.53 -5.91 2.84
C ASN A 21 -3.67 -7.29 2.17
N ALA A 22 -4.69 -7.43 1.34
CA ALA A 22 -4.97 -8.58 0.49
C ALA A 22 -4.38 -8.38 -0.92
N GLY A 23 -3.06 -8.51 -1.03
CA GLY A 23 -2.33 -8.44 -2.30
C GLY A 23 -2.35 -7.07 -3.02
N HIS A 24 -2.73 -6.00 -2.32
CA HIS A 24 -2.57 -4.63 -2.77
C HIS A 24 -1.12 -4.14 -2.55
N HIS A 25 -0.78 -2.99 -3.15
CA HIS A 25 0.51 -2.35 -2.87
C HIS A 25 0.62 -1.97 -1.38
N PRO A 26 1.82 -2.08 -0.76
CA PRO A 26 1.97 -1.75 0.65
C PRO A 26 1.60 -0.29 0.93
N ALA A 27 0.78 -0.06 1.97
CA ALA A 27 0.67 1.27 2.56
C ALA A 27 1.99 1.65 3.21
N LEU A 28 2.32 2.94 3.22
CA LEU A 28 3.52 3.44 3.86
C LEU A 28 3.21 4.63 4.76
N CYS A 29 3.85 4.64 5.92
CA CYS A 29 3.89 5.78 6.83
C CYS A 29 5.12 6.61 6.49
N VAL A 30 4.88 7.83 5.99
CA VAL A 30 5.90 8.86 5.85
C VAL A 30 6.00 9.56 7.19
N ARG A 31 7.07 9.30 7.93
CA ARG A 31 7.34 9.98 9.19
C ARG A 31 7.66 11.44 8.91
N ARG A 32 7.31 12.33 9.85
CA ARG A 32 7.61 13.77 9.75
C ARG A 32 9.10 14.06 9.48
N GLN A 33 10.02 13.23 9.97
CA GLN A 33 11.47 13.38 9.73
C GLN A 33 11.95 12.81 8.37
N GLY A 34 11.03 12.30 7.55
CA GLY A 34 11.32 11.79 6.20
C GLY A 34 11.68 10.30 6.13
N SER A 35 11.69 9.57 7.26
CA SER A 35 11.81 8.11 7.21
C SER A 35 10.52 7.47 6.72
N LEU A 36 10.66 6.32 6.05
CA LEU A 36 9.55 5.55 5.52
C LEU A 36 9.42 4.24 6.28
N GLU A 37 8.19 3.89 6.63
CA GLU A 37 7.84 2.61 7.21
C GLU A 37 6.74 1.97 6.37
N PHE A 38 6.90 0.70 6.02
CA PHE A 38 5.94 -0.02 5.20
C PHE A 38 5.04 -0.88 6.10
N ALA A 39 3.73 -0.79 5.87
CA ALA A 39 2.79 -1.73 6.46
C ALA A 39 3.11 -3.15 5.96
N GLN A 40 3.00 -4.13 6.85
CA GLN A 40 3.32 -5.50 6.49
C GLN A 40 2.25 -6.07 5.53
N PRO A 41 2.64 -6.91 4.55
CA PRO A 41 1.68 -7.66 3.77
C PRO A 41 0.95 -8.66 4.67
N THR A 42 -0.36 -8.78 4.51
CA THR A 42 -1.17 -9.61 5.43
C THR A 42 -1.76 -10.85 4.77
N GLY A 43 -1.74 -10.94 3.43
CA GLY A 43 -2.14 -12.16 2.71
C GLY A 43 -2.29 -11.97 1.19
N PRO A 44 -2.73 -13.02 0.46
CA PRO A 44 -2.92 -12.98 -0.98
C PRO A 44 -4.12 -12.11 -1.40
N PRO A 45 -4.34 -11.82 -2.69
CA PRO A 45 -5.58 -11.23 -3.16
C PRO A 45 -6.82 -12.08 -2.80
N ILE A 46 -7.94 -11.41 -2.57
CA ILE A 46 -9.20 -12.05 -2.20
C ILE A 46 -9.67 -12.95 -3.34
N GLY A 47 -10.04 -14.20 -3.02
CA GLY A 47 -10.56 -15.18 -3.98
C GLY A 47 -9.50 -15.97 -4.75
N VAL A 48 -8.21 -15.79 -4.44
CA VAL A 48 -7.12 -16.60 -5.01
C VAL A 48 -6.96 -17.95 -4.31
N LEU A 49 -6.98 -17.95 -2.97
CA LEU A 49 -6.93 -19.16 -2.15
C LEU A 49 -8.25 -19.32 -1.37
N PRO A 50 -8.84 -20.53 -1.34
CA PRO A 50 -10.16 -20.76 -0.72
C PRO A 50 -10.17 -20.53 0.80
N ASP A 51 -9.05 -20.81 1.48
CA ASP A 51 -8.94 -20.75 2.95
C ASP A 51 -7.92 -19.71 3.42
N ALA A 52 -7.67 -18.66 2.62
CA ALA A 52 -6.79 -17.58 3.03
C ALA A 52 -7.38 -16.81 4.23
N THR A 53 -6.49 -16.47 5.16
CA THR A 53 -6.76 -15.54 6.25
C THR A 53 -5.81 -14.36 6.11
N TRP A 54 -6.22 -13.22 6.66
CA TRP A 54 -5.40 -12.02 6.68
C TRP A 54 -5.31 -11.51 8.10
N GLU A 55 -4.09 -11.31 8.58
CA GLU A 55 -3.86 -10.72 9.89
C GLU A 55 -3.98 -9.19 9.83
N GLU A 56 -4.25 -8.58 10.98
CA GLU A 56 -4.22 -7.13 11.11
C GLU A 56 -2.78 -6.67 11.35
N SER A 57 -2.35 -5.64 10.63
CA SER A 57 -1.13 -4.90 10.89
C SER A 57 -1.50 -3.57 11.52
N GLU A 58 -0.87 -3.25 12.64
CA GLU A 58 -1.01 -1.96 13.30
C GLU A 58 0.19 -1.05 12.97
N LEU A 59 -0.08 0.23 12.74
CA LEU A 59 0.93 1.27 12.70
C LEU A 59 0.41 2.49 13.47
N ARG A 60 1.29 3.13 14.24
CA ARG A 60 0.93 4.34 15.00
C ARG A 60 1.45 5.59 14.31
N LEU A 61 0.57 6.53 14.04
CA LEU A 61 0.90 7.85 13.50
C LEU A 61 1.19 8.81 14.64
N GLU A 62 2.23 9.60 14.46
CA GLU A 62 2.48 10.77 15.28
C GLU A 62 2.03 12.04 14.54
N PRO A 63 1.77 13.15 15.26
CA PRO A 63 1.40 14.42 14.63
C PRO A 63 2.41 14.86 13.55
N GLY A 64 1.92 15.00 12.32
CA GLY A 64 2.71 15.38 11.14
C GLY A 64 3.19 14.19 10.29
N ASP A 65 2.91 12.95 10.70
CA ASP A 65 3.08 11.77 9.86
C ASP A 65 1.98 11.70 8.78
N THR A 66 2.24 10.94 7.72
CA THR A 66 1.28 10.74 6.61
C THR A 66 1.20 9.26 6.25
N ILE A 67 -0.02 8.70 6.24
CA ILE A 67 -0.27 7.43 5.56
C ILE A 67 -0.43 7.69 4.06
N PHE A 68 0.32 6.95 3.25
CA PHE A 68 0.24 6.98 1.80
C PHE A 68 -0.20 5.61 1.25
N ILE A 69 -1.28 5.62 0.48
CA ILE A 69 -1.88 4.46 -0.18
C ILE A 69 -2.01 4.79 -1.66
N TYR A 70 -1.64 3.85 -2.52
CA TYR A 70 -1.60 4.04 -3.96
C TYR A 70 -1.91 2.74 -4.68
N THR A 71 -2.42 2.85 -5.90
CA THR A 71 -2.69 1.71 -6.77
C THR A 71 -1.57 1.50 -7.79
N ASP A 72 -1.63 0.37 -8.50
CA ASP A 72 -0.76 0.08 -9.65
C ASP A 72 -0.74 1.20 -10.69
N GLY A 73 -1.84 1.92 -10.91
CA GLY A 73 -1.89 3.04 -11.83
C GLY A 73 -0.76 4.09 -11.64
N ILE A 74 -0.29 4.33 -10.40
CA ILE A 74 0.88 5.19 -10.16
C ILE A 74 2.20 4.51 -10.56
N VAL A 75 2.32 3.22 -10.31
CA VAL A 75 3.53 2.45 -10.66
C VAL A 75 3.64 2.30 -12.18
N GLU A 76 2.53 1.98 -12.84
CA GLU A 76 2.41 1.81 -14.29
C GLU A 76 2.61 3.12 -15.03
N ALA A 77 2.06 4.24 -14.53
CA ALA A 77 2.25 5.56 -15.13
C ALA A 77 3.73 5.96 -15.25
N ARG A 78 4.55 5.62 -14.25
CA ARG A 78 6.01 5.85 -14.32
C ARG A 78 6.72 5.00 -15.36
N GLY A 79 6.17 3.83 -15.69
CA GLY A 79 6.73 2.94 -16.72
C GLY A 79 6.48 3.43 -18.15
N ALA A 80 5.44 4.24 -18.38
CA ALA A 80 5.08 4.75 -19.70
C ALA A 80 6.09 5.77 -20.25
N GLU A 81 6.70 6.59 -19.38
CA GLU A 81 7.77 7.52 -19.79
C GLU A 81 9.03 6.75 -20.24
N THR A 82 9.40 5.68 -19.53
CA THR A 82 10.60 4.89 -19.85
C THR A 82 10.44 4.04 -21.13
N GLN A 83 9.22 3.75 -21.56
CA GLN A 83 8.97 2.97 -22.78
C GLN A 83 8.96 3.84 -24.05
N HIS A 84 8.54 5.11 -23.97
CA HIS A 84 8.57 6.03 -25.12
C HIS A 84 9.99 6.41 -25.55
N GLU A 85 10.94 6.46 -24.61
CA GLU A 85 12.36 6.71 -24.88
C GLU A 85 13.06 5.52 -25.58
N ARG A 86 12.53 4.30 -25.44
CA ARG A 86 13.14 3.09 -26.03
C ARG A 86 12.66 2.79 -27.45
N GLU A 87 11.53 3.34 -27.87
CA GLU A 87 11.02 3.21 -29.25
C GLU A 87 11.39 4.40 -30.15
N SER A 88 11.92 5.48 -29.58
CA SER A 88 12.38 6.67 -30.32
C SER A 88 13.89 6.73 -30.53
N GLY A 89 14.62 5.68 -30.15
CA GLY A 89 16.06 5.54 -30.37
C GLY A 89 16.37 5.14 -31.81
N VAL A 90 16.84 6.13 -32.58
CA VAL A 90 17.64 6.00 -33.83
C VAL A 90 18.74 4.95 -33.69
#